data_AF-A0A3A9Z9G9-F1
#
_entry.id   AF-A0A3A9Z9G9-F1
#
_cell.length_a   1.000
_cell.length_b   1.000
_cell.length_c   1.000
_cell.angle_alpha   90.00
_cell.angle_beta   90.00
_cell.angle_gamma   90.00
#
_symmetry.space_group_name_H-M   'P 1'
#
loop_
_entity.id
_entity.type
_entity.pdbx_description
1 polymer ?
#
loop_
_entity_poly.entity_id
_entity_poly.type
_entity_poly.pdbx_seq_one_letter_code
_entity_poly.pdbx_strand_id
1 'polypeptide(L)'
;MTGWRRFERQEATLEYWEIRQEGIRCFLRWGSDRTPGKASTSILDDEEQAQRHAARKINDRLRKGFTEVDPPRDPAETEAETPVLDVLTRATGPHAPRPRYLPVDDFDEVYSRAHTPGHPRGFHEYYVLRDHGRSAIRFTVRAGSHQAGVVAPFLEFLCSRRDLAFDGRSHHKVTLPGPVGSFGHALLCSPALGRACAAYPAVAARVATAFPIYHCEIGDEDPEVLVDARIHGHAALPYGDWDRSPQPVVDLRFDVQPSPYRRTQAFKAYRSADLKKLMDVLPQASPQSWVEVRSFRGETTRLEPGRIPPFADLLSFLVN
;
A
#
# COMPACT_ATOMS: atom_id res chain seq x y z
N MET A 1 7.81 13.15 15.30
CA MET A 1 6.74 14.04 15.80
C MET A 1 5.42 13.27 15.76
N THR A 2 5.01 12.67 16.87
CA THR A 2 3.92 11.67 16.88
C THR A 2 2.51 12.27 16.86
N GLY A 3 2.35 13.53 17.27
CA GLY A 3 1.08 14.26 17.18
C GLY A 3 0.87 14.96 15.84
N TRP A 4 -0.38 15.19 15.47
CA TRP A 4 -0.72 16.10 14.37
C TRP A 4 -0.35 17.53 14.74
N ARG A 5 0.25 18.27 13.80
CA ARG A 5 0.36 19.73 13.86
C ARG A 5 -0.59 20.30 12.84
N ARG A 6 -1.38 21.30 13.25
CA ARG A 6 -2.38 21.95 12.39
C ARG A 6 -1.97 23.38 12.11
N PHE A 7 -2.21 23.77 10.87
CA PHE A 7 -1.91 25.09 10.35
C PHE A 7 -3.16 25.60 9.66
N GLU A 8 -3.58 26.81 9.99
CA GLU A 8 -4.80 27.42 9.44
C GLU A 8 -4.50 28.75 8.78
N ARG A 9 -5.33 29.08 7.80
CA ARG A 9 -5.31 30.37 7.10
C ARG A 9 -6.73 30.80 6.82
N GLN A 10 -7.08 31.99 7.29
CA GLN A 10 -8.37 32.60 7.02
C GLN A 10 -8.22 33.57 5.84
N GLU A 11 -8.81 33.20 4.71
CA GLU A 11 -9.06 34.12 3.58
C GLU A 11 -10.58 34.25 3.41
N ALA A 12 -11.12 33.92 2.23
CA ALA A 12 -12.57 33.84 2.00
C ALA A 12 -13.24 32.63 2.68
N THR A 13 -12.45 31.61 3.01
CA THR A 13 -12.84 30.37 3.71
C THR A 13 -11.74 29.99 4.70
N LEU A 14 -12.09 29.25 5.75
CA LEU A 14 -11.09 28.69 6.66
C LEU A 14 -10.42 27.50 5.97
N GLU A 15 -9.15 27.67 5.57
CA GLU A 15 -8.33 26.57 5.06
C GLU A 15 -7.50 25.97 6.19
N TYR A 16 -7.42 24.65 6.21
CA TYR A 16 -6.55 23.92 7.14
C TYR A 16 -5.56 23.03 6.40
N TRP A 17 -4.40 22.85 7.01
CA TRP A 17 -3.36 21.93 6.59
C TRP A 17 -2.73 21.30 7.83
N GLU A 18 -2.61 19.98 7.84
CA GLU A 18 -2.11 19.21 8.97
C GLU A 18 -0.98 18.30 8.52
N ILE A 19 -0.01 18.10 9.41
CA ILE A 19 1.09 17.17 9.20
C ILE A 19 1.42 16.38 10.46
N ARG A 20 1.73 15.09 10.28
CA ARG A 20 2.21 14.18 11.33
C ARG A 20 3.34 13.34 10.78
N GLN A 21 4.37 13.07 11.59
CA GLN A 21 5.51 12.25 11.20
C GLN A 21 5.70 11.07 12.15
N GLU A 22 5.59 9.86 11.62
CA GLU A 22 5.84 8.61 12.35
C GLU A 22 7.00 7.87 11.69
N GLY A 23 8.18 7.89 12.32
CA GLY A 23 9.40 7.34 11.74
C GLY A 23 9.66 7.92 10.35
N ILE A 24 9.69 7.05 9.34
CA ILE A 24 9.93 7.39 7.92
C ILE A 24 8.69 7.89 7.17
N ARG A 25 7.53 7.96 7.82
CA ARG A 25 6.25 8.31 7.19
C ARG A 25 5.87 9.75 7.52
N CYS A 26 5.45 10.48 6.50
CA CYS A 26 4.81 11.79 6.64
C CYS A 26 3.36 11.71 6.17
N PHE A 27 2.42 11.93 7.09
CA PHE A 27 1.00 12.05 6.79
C PHE A 27 0.65 13.52 6.65
N LEU A 28 -0.10 13.86 5.60
CA LEU A 28 -0.62 15.19 5.36
C LEU A 28 -2.14 15.13 5.18
N ARG A 29 -2.86 16.08 5.77
CA ARG A 29 -4.30 16.31 5.55
C ARG A 29 -4.51 17.79 5.24
N TRP A 30 -5.47 18.13 4.39
CA TRP A 30 -5.79 19.51 4.09
C TRP A 30 -7.19 19.66 3.53
N GLY A 31 -7.82 20.81 3.75
CA GLY A 31 -9.15 21.08 3.25
C GLY A 31 -9.63 22.46 3.65
N SER A 32 -10.94 22.67 3.57
CA SER A 32 -11.58 23.86 4.09
C SER A 32 -12.88 23.53 4.80
N ASP A 33 -13.44 24.53 5.47
CA ASP A 33 -14.81 24.49 6.01
C ASP A 33 -15.89 24.16 4.95
N ARG A 34 -15.61 24.41 3.67
CA ARG A 34 -16.56 24.16 2.56
C ARG A 34 -16.31 22.90 1.76
N THR A 35 -15.13 22.29 1.85
CA THR A 35 -14.75 21.17 0.99
C THR A 35 -14.32 19.95 1.81
N PRO A 36 -14.71 18.73 1.40
CA PRO A 36 -14.16 17.51 1.99
C PRO A 36 -12.64 17.54 1.93
N GLY A 37 -12.00 17.26 3.06
CA GLY A 37 -10.55 17.21 3.16
C GLY A 37 -9.93 16.17 2.23
N LYS A 38 -8.70 16.42 1.83
CA LYS A 38 -7.82 15.49 1.13
C LYS A 38 -6.69 15.06 2.05
N ALA A 39 -6.12 13.90 1.77
CA ALA A 39 -4.97 13.41 2.49
C ALA A 39 -3.92 12.81 1.53
N SER A 40 -2.67 12.84 1.96
CA SER A 40 -1.57 12.13 1.28
C SER A 40 -0.62 11.55 2.32
N THR A 41 -0.07 10.38 2.03
CA THR A 41 1.02 9.80 2.81
C THR A 41 2.25 9.72 1.93
N SER A 42 3.40 10.16 2.45
CA SER A 42 4.71 9.98 1.83
C SER A 42 5.55 9.08 2.72
N ILE A 43 6.21 8.10 2.12
CA ILE A 43 7.16 7.22 2.79
C ILE A 43 8.54 7.55 2.23
N LEU A 44 9.50 7.82 3.12
CA LEU A 44 10.85 8.25 2.79
C LEU A 44 11.84 7.13 3.13
N ASP A 45 13.08 7.24 2.65
CA ASP A 45 14.08 6.17 2.83
C ASP A 45 14.51 6.02 4.30
N ASP A 46 14.53 7.12 5.06
CA ASP A 46 14.97 7.16 6.45
C ASP A 46 14.26 8.27 7.24
N GLU A 47 14.42 8.23 8.57
CA GLU A 47 13.74 9.15 9.48
C GLU A 47 14.27 10.58 9.36
N GLU A 48 15.55 10.76 9.05
CA GLU A 48 16.16 12.08 8.89
C GLU A 48 15.60 12.79 7.65
N GLN A 49 15.43 12.06 6.56
CA GLN A 49 14.77 12.54 5.35
C GLN A 49 13.30 12.86 5.59
N ALA A 50 12.58 12.02 6.35
CA ALA A 50 11.21 12.29 6.74
C ALA A 50 11.10 13.58 7.58
N GLN A 51 12.01 13.76 8.54
CA GLN A 51 12.08 14.97 9.37
C GLN A 51 12.38 16.22 8.52
N ARG A 52 13.38 16.16 7.64
CA ARG A 52 13.71 17.24 6.68
C ARG A 52 12.53 17.54 5.76
N HIS A 53 11.84 16.50 5.28
CA HIS A 53 10.65 16.65 4.45
C HIS A 53 9.54 17.39 5.20
N ALA A 54 9.22 16.96 6.43
CA ALA A 54 8.20 17.58 7.26
C ALA A 54 8.53 19.05 7.57
N ALA A 55 9.76 19.32 8.01
CA ALA A 55 10.23 20.68 8.31
C ALA A 55 10.12 21.60 7.09
N ARG A 56 10.53 21.12 5.90
CA ARG A 56 10.37 21.88 4.65
C ARG A 56 8.91 22.18 4.36
N LYS A 57 8.02 21.19 4.47
CA LYS A 57 6.57 21.38 4.22
C LYS A 57 5.94 22.38 5.19
N ILE A 58 6.33 22.35 6.46
CA ILE A 58 5.89 23.31 7.47
C ILE A 58 6.37 24.71 7.10
N ASN A 59 7.66 24.89 6.82
CA ASN A 59 8.22 26.18 6.43
C ASN A 59 7.55 26.75 5.16
N ASP A 60 7.26 25.89 4.18
CA ASP A 60 6.52 26.29 2.98
C ASP A 60 5.10 26.78 3.29
N ARG A 61 4.44 26.24 4.33
CA ARG A 61 3.11 26.66 4.77
C ARG A 61 3.14 27.97 5.56
N LEU A 62 4.09 28.10 6.48
CA LEU A 62 4.32 29.35 7.22
C LEU A 62 4.59 30.52 6.26
N ARG A 63 5.43 30.31 5.24
CA ARG A 63 5.69 31.31 4.18
C ARG A 63 4.46 31.71 3.37
N LYS A 64 3.43 30.86 3.33
CA LYS A 64 2.16 31.12 2.63
C LYS A 64 1.10 31.77 3.54
N GLY A 65 1.50 32.23 4.73
CA GLY A 65 0.62 32.92 5.67
C GLY A 65 -0.27 31.98 6.49
N PHE A 66 0.07 30.69 6.58
CA PHE A 66 -0.59 29.81 7.54
C PHE A 66 0.00 30.04 8.94
N THR A 67 -0.86 29.97 9.95
CA THR A 67 -0.47 30.04 11.37
C THR A 67 -0.69 28.69 12.03
N GLU A 68 0.25 28.26 12.86
CA GLU A 68 0.10 27.03 13.63
C GLU A 68 -0.94 27.21 14.74
N VAL A 69 -1.83 26.24 14.87
CA VAL A 69 -2.90 26.18 15.89
C VAL A 69 -2.94 24.78 16.50
N ASP A 70 -3.54 24.67 17.68
CA ASP A 70 -3.79 23.37 18.27
C ASP A 70 -4.76 22.56 17.39
N PRO A 71 -4.43 21.31 17.03
CA PRO A 71 -5.31 20.49 16.24
C PRO A 71 -6.61 20.18 17.03
N PRO A 72 -7.79 20.15 16.36
CA PRO A 72 -8.96 19.55 16.97
C PRO A 72 -8.70 18.06 17.24
N ARG A 73 -9.40 17.48 18.22
CA ARG A 73 -9.28 16.05 18.54
C ARG A 73 -9.49 15.20 17.29
N ASP A 74 -8.61 14.23 17.06
CA ASP A 74 -8.68 13.38 15.87
C ASP A 74 -9.98 12.53 15.96
N PRO A 75 -10.81 12.48 14.91
CA PRO A 75 -11.95 11.56 14.87
C PRO A 75 -11.58 10.11 15.21
N ALA A 76 -10.36 9.68 14.89
CA ALA A 76 -9.86 8.37 15.25
C ALA A 76 -9.72 8.16 16.76
N GLU A 77 -9.35 9.20 17.52
CA GLU A 77 -9.29 9.13 18.99
C GLU A 77 -10.70 9.07 19.61
N THR A 78 -11.65 9.82 19.02
CA THR A 78 -13.04 9.85 19.51
C THR A 78 -13.74 8.50 19.33
N GLU A 79 -13.41 7.77 18.27
CA GLU A 79 -14.03 6.49 17.91
C GLU A 79 -13.13 5.29 18.25
N ALA A 80 -12.06 5.48 19.04
CA ALA A 80 -11.04 4.46 19.29
C ALA A 80 -11.60 3.18 19.94
N GLU A 81 -12.55 3.32 20.87
CA GLU A 81 -13.21 2.20 21.55
C GLU A 81 -14.39 1.63 20.78
N THR A 82 -14.86 2.32 19.75
CA THR A 82 -16.00 1.86 18.95
C THR A 82 -15.56 0.75 17.99
N PRO A 83 -16.31 -0.36 17.86
CA PRO A 83 -16.02 -1.40 16.89
C PRO A 83 -15.89 -0.87 15.46
N VAL A 84 -14.93 -1.39 14.71
CA VAL A 84 -14.58 -0.96 13.35
C VAL A 84 -15.79 -1.01 12.42
N LEU A 85 -16.57 -2.10 12.45
CA LEU A 85 -17.72 -2.26 11.56
C LEU A 85 -18.85 -1.27 11.88
N ASP A 86 -19.01 -0.86 13.13
CA ASP A 86 -20.00 0.15 13.52
C ASP A 86 -19.64 1.53 12.99
N VAL A 87 -18.35 1.88 13.04
CA VAL A 87 -17.85 3.12 12.44
C VAL A 87 -18.03 3.09 10.92
N LEU A 88 -17.64 1.99 10.27
CA LEU A 88 -17.78 1.83 8.81
C LEU A 88 -19.24 1.89 8.34
N THR A 89 -20.17 1.34 9.13
CA THR A 89 -21.60 1.32 8.80
C THR A 89 -22.25 2.70 8.94
N ARG A 90 -21.77 3.52 9.87
CA ARG A 90 -22.25 4.90 10.07
C ARG A 90 -21.65 5.91 9.08
N ALA A 91 -20.48 5.60 8.50
CA ALA A 91 -19.74 6.54 7.66
C ALA A 91 -20.35 6.79 6.25
N THR A 92 -21.44 6.12 5.88
CA THR A 92 -22.11 6.40 4.61
C THR A 92 -22.90 7.70 4.65
N GLY A 93 -22.79 8.51 3.59
CA GLY A 93 -23.56 9.75 3.45
C GLY A 93 -25.08 9.52 3.56
N PRO A 94 -25.86 10.58 3.84
CA PRO A 94 -27.28 10.49 4.23
C PRO A 94 -28.18 9.80 3.19
N HIS A 95 -27.75 9.74 1.93
CA HIS A 95 -28.52 9.17 0.82
C HIS A 95 -27.96 7.84 0.30
N ALA A 96 -26.82 7.37 0.80
CA ALA A 96 -26.26 6.09 0.40
C ALA A 96 -26.86 4.96 1.26
N PRO A 97 -27.23 3.81 0.66
CA PRO A 97 -27.66 2.66 1.43
C PRO A 97 -26.55 2.27 2.41
N ARG A 98 -26.92 2.06 3.67
CA ARG A 98 -25.99 1.61 4.70
C ARG A 98 -25.35 0.29 4.25
N PRO A 99 -24.03 0.15 4.40
CA PRO A 99 -23.35 -1.07 4.02
C PRO A 99 -23.82 -2.19 4.95
N ARG A 100 -24.09 -3.36 4.39
CA ARG A 100 -24.41 -4.55 5.16
C ARG A 100 -23.19 -5.45 5.17
N TYR A 101 -22.62 -5.62 6.35
CA TYR A 101 -21.60 -6.62 6.62
C TYR A 101 -22.29 -7.88 7.12
N LEU A 102 -22.09 -8.99 6.43
CA LEU A 102 -22.71 -10.28 6.73
C LEU A 102 -21.66 -11.19 7.38
N PRO A 103 -22.00 -11.94 8.44
CA PRO A 103 -21.09 -12.95 8.97
C PRO A 103 -20.74 -13.96 7.87
N VAL A 104 -19.53 -14.49 7.91
CA VAL A 104 -19.10 -15.58 7.03
C VAL A 104 -19.32 -16.89 7.77
N ASP A 105 -20.06 -17.81 7.15
CA ASP A 105 -20.33 -19.13 7.73
C ASP A 105 -19.02 -19.84 8.11
N ASP A 106 -19.04 -20.57 9.23
CA ASP A 106 -17.91 -21.32 9.79
C ASP A 106 -16.71 -20.48 10.31
N PHE A 107 -16.78 -19.15 10.23
CA PHE A 107 -15.74 -18.26 10.73
C PHE A 107 -16.25 -17.30 11.82
N ASP A 108 -15.70 -17.45 13.03
CA ASP A 108 -16.00 -16.53 14.13
C ASP A 108 -15.37 -15.15 13.90
N GLU A 109 -16.12 -14.10 14.22
CA GLU A 109 -15.71 -12.70 14.07
C GLU A 109 -15.21 -12.32 12.66
N VAL A 110 -15.69 -13.02 11.62
CA VAL A 110 -15.40 -12.69 10.22
C VAL A 110 -16.66 -12.19 9.53
N TYR A 111 -16.51 -11.05 8.85
CA TYR A 111 -17.59 -10.41 8.13
C TYR A 111 -17.19 -10.13 6.69
N SER A 112 -18.16 -10.26 5.78
CA SER A 112 -17.97 -9.94 4.37
C SER A 112 -18.98 -8.91 3.88
N ARG A 113 -18.58 -8.19 2.85
CA ARG A 113 -19.43 -7.25 2.12
C ARG A 113 -19.17 -7.40 0.63
N ALA A 114 -20.23 -7.61 -0.14
CA ALA A 114 -20.16 -7.54 -1.59
C ALA A 114 -20.39 -6.10 -2.08
N HIS A 115 -19.48 -5.61 -2.92
CA HIS A 115 -19.62 -4.38 -3.67
C HIS A 115 -20.01 -4.73 -5.10
N THR A 116 -21.20 -4.28 -5.51
CA THR A 116 -21.75 -4.46 -6.88
C THR A 116 -21.58 -5.90 -7.41
N PRO A 117 -22.12 -6.92 -6.71
CA PRO A 117 -22.03 -8.32 -7.14
C PRO A 117 -22.72 -8.46 -8.50
N GLY A 118 -21.97 -8.79 -9.55
CA GLY A 118 -22.46 -8.84 -10.94
C GLY A 118 -21.91 -7.74 -11.85
N HIS A 119 -21.22 -6.73 -11.31
CA HIS A 119 -20.48 -5.76 -12.12
C HIS A 119 -19.05 -6.26 -12.38
N PRO A 120 -18.44 -6.01 -13.56
CA PRO A 120 -17.05 -6.41 -13.86
C PRO A 120 -16.00 -5.85 -12.89
N ARG A 121 -16.33 -4.75 -12.21
CA ARG A 121 -15.51 -4.11 -11.16
C ARG A 121 -16.02 -4.39 -9.75
N GLY A 122 -16.93 -5.34 -9.58
CA GLY A 122 -17.41 -5.76 -8.28
C GLY A 122 -16.30 -6.47 -7.50
N PHE A 123 -16.42 -6.44 -6.18
CA PHE A 123 -15.47 -7.10 -5.29
C PHE A 123 -16.15 -7.53 -3.99
N HIS A 124 -15.60 -8.56 -3.37
CA HIS A 124 -15.90 -8.98 -2.01
C HIS A 124 -14.84 -8.41 -1.09
N GLU A 125 -15.26 -7.77 -0.02
CA GLU A 125 -14.42 -7.25 1.03
C GLU A 125 -14.63 -8.10 2.27
N TYR A 126 -13.54 -8.52 2.92
CA TYR A 126 -13.56 -9.35 4.10
C TYR A 126 -12.87 -8.63 5.25
N TYR A 127 -13.43 -8.74 6.44
CA TYR A 127 -12.89 -8.24 7.69
C TYR A 127 -12.79 -9.39 8.68
N VAL A 128 -11.56 -9.68 9.13
CA VAL A 128 -11.28 -10.55 10.27
C VAL A 128 -11.09 -9.64 11.47
N LEU A 129 -12.05 -9.63 12.39
CA LEU A 129 -12.01 -8.74 13.55
C LEU A 129 -11.03 -9.24 14.61
N ARG A 130 -10.54 -8.30 15.42
CA ARG A 130 -9.59 -8.49 16.53
C ARG A 130 -9.93 -7.50 17.65
N ASP A 131 -9.42 -7.75 18.85
CA ASP A 131 -9.59 -6.89 20.02
C ASP A 131 -11.06 -6.53 20.32
N HIS A 132 -11.97 -7.52 20.23
CA HIS A 132 -13.43 -7.34 20.34
C HIS A 132 -14.00 -6.38 19.28
N GLY A 133 -13.48 -6.46 18.06
CA GLY A 133 -13.90 -5.62 16.94
C GLY A 133 -13.28 -4.23 16.89
N ARG A 134 -12.42 -3.85 17.84
CA ARG A 134 -11.77 -2.52 17.84
C ARG A 134 -10.71 -2.36 16.76
N SER A 135 -10.21 -3.46 16.22
CA SER A 135 -9.27 -3.49 15.11
C SER A 135 -9.70 -4.58 14.12
N ALA A 136 -9.09 -4.62 12.92
CA ALA A 136 -9.39 -5.67 11.94
C ALA A 136 -8.21 -5.91 10.98
N ILE A 137 -8.22 -7.08 10.34
CA ILE A 137 -7.44 -7.35 9.12
C ILE A 137 -8.43 -7.39 7.96
N ARG A 138 -8.16 -6.62 6.91
CA ARG A 138 -8.99 -6.54 5.71
C ARG A 138 -8.27 -7.17 4.51
N PHE A 139 -9.02 -7.88 3.68
CA PHE A 139 -8.59 -8.16 2.30
C PHE A 139 -9.77 -8.05 1.33
N THR A 140 -9.46 -7.97 0.04
CA THR A 140 -10.47 -7.86 -1.01
C THR A 140 -10.21 -8.86 -2.12
N VAL A 141 -11.29 -9.35 -2.73
CA VAL A 141 -11.27 -10.28 -3.86
C VAL A 141 -12.16 -9.72 -4.95
N ARG A 142 -11.66 -9.55 -6.17
CA ARG A 142 -12.49 -9.14 -7.31
C ARG A 142 -13.55 -10.21 -7.54
N ALA A 143 -14.79 -9.79 -7.78
CA ALA A 143 -15.93 -10.70 -7.93
C ALA A 143 -15.69 -11.73 -9.06
N GLY A 144 -15.02 -11.33 -10.16
CA GLY A 144 -14.69 -12.24 -11.26
C GLY A 144 -13.67 -13.33 -10.92
N SER A 145 -12.87 -13.14 -9.86
CA SER A 145 -11.88 -14.12 -9.38
C SER A 145 -12.26 -14.73 -8.03
N HIS A 146 -13.47 -14.45 -7.54
CA HIS A 146 -13.92 -14.91 -6.23
C HIS A 146 -14.29 -16.39 -6.27
N GLN A 147 -13.68 -17.18 -5.38
CA GLN A 147 -13.98 -18.60 -5.23
C GLN A 147 -14.01 -18.93 -3.73
N ALA A 148 -15.17 -19.34 -3.22
CA ALA A 148 -15.35 -19.62 -1.78
C ALA A 148 -14.33 -20.63 -1.24
N GLY A 149 -14.08 -21.71 -1.99
CA GLY A 149 -13.10 -22.74 -1.63
C GLY A 149 -11.63 -22.27 -1.61
N VAL A 150 -11.30 -21.17 -2.28
CA VAL A 150 -9.97 -20.54 -2.22
C VAL A 150 -9.91 -19.50 -1.09
N VAL A 151 -11.00 -18.76 -0.88
CA VAL A 151 -11.09 -17.75 0.18
C VAL A 151 -11.06 -18.37 1.58
N ALA A 152 -11.74 -19.50 1.78
CA ALA A 152 -11.82 -20.14 3.09
C ALA A 152 -10.44 -20.51 3.69
N PRO A 153 -9.52 -21.19 2.98
CA PRO A 153 -8.16 -21.44 3.50
C PRO A 153 -7.37 -20.16 3.84
N PHE A 154 -7.58 -19.06 3.10
CA PHE A 154 -6.95 -17.78 3.44
C PHE A 154 -7.57 -17.16 4.70
N LEU A 155 -8.89 -17.28 4.88
CA LEU A 155 -9.57 -16.86 6.11
C LEU A 155 -9.09 -17.67 7.32
N GLU A 156 -8.95 -18.98 7.21
CA GLU A 156 -8.39 -19.83 8.26
C GLU A 156 -7.00 -19.35 8.67
N PHE A 157 -6.14 -19.10 7.67
CA PHE A 157 -4.81 -18.53 7.90
C PHE A 157 -4.87 -17.19 8.65
N LEU A 158 -5.72 -16.26 8.20
CA LEU A 158 -5.84 -14.95 8.84
C LEU A 158 -6.42 -15.03 10.25
N CYS A 159 -7.41 -15.90 10.50
CA CYS A 159 -7.97 -16.12 11.83
C CYS A 159 -6.90 -16.63 12.80
N SER A 160 -6.05 -17.57 12.36
CA SER A 160 -4.93 -18.08 13.17
C SER A 160 -3.86 -17.02 13.49
N ARG A 161 -3.86 -15.89 12.75
CA ARG A 161 -2.91 -14.78 12.90
C ARG A 161 -3.58 -13.45 13.18
N ARG A 162 -4.84 -13.48 13.61
CA ARG A 162 -5.61 -12.27 13.86
C ARG A 162 -5.06 -11.45 15.00
N ASP A 163 -4.11 -11.93 15.80
CA ASP A 163 -3.43 -11.17 16.85
C ASP A 163 -1.99 -10.77 16.49
N LEU A 164 -1.58 -10.92 15.22
CA LEU A 164 -0.26 -10.48 14.77
C LEU A 164 -0.06 -9.00 15.09
N ALA A 165 0.90 -8.74 15.98
CA ALA A 165 1.39 -7.41 16.27
C ALA A 165 2.37 -6.98 15.18
N PHE A 166 2.21 -5.77 14.67
CA PHE A 166 3.24 -5.12 13.87
C PHE A 166 4.30 -4.62 14.83
N ASP A 167 5.35 -5.42 15.01
CA ASP A 167 6.47 -5.31 15.97
C ASP A 167 7.44 -4.14 15.66
N GLY A 168 6.90 -3.02 15.15
CA GLY A 168 7.66 -1.94 14.55
C GLY A 168 7.92 -2.15 13.05
N ARG A 169 7.73 -3.36 12.51
CA ARG A 169 7.72 -3.60 11.07
C ARG A 169 6.41 -3.13 10.45
N SER A 170 6.50 -2.65 9.21
CA SER A 170 5.34 -2.17 8.46
C SER A 170 4.59 -3.26 7.72
N HIS A 171 5.22 -4.42 7.54
CA HIS A 171 4.68 -5.58 6.87
C HIS A 171 5.37 -6.88 7.29
N HIS A 172 4.72 -8.01 7.02
CA HIS A 172 5.26 -9.34 7.13
C HIS A 172 4.92 -10.14 5.87
N LYS A 173 5.93 -10.73 5.24
CA LYS A 173 5.76 -11.79 4.25
C LYS A 173 5.82 -13.13 4.96
N VAL A 174 4.77 -13.93 4.83
CA VAL A 174 4.60 -15.17 5.60
C VAL A 174 4.24 -16.30 4.65
N THR A 175 4.91 -17.44 4.79
CA THR A 175 4.54 -18.66 4.05
C THR A 175 3.19 -19.18 4.51
N LEU A 176 2.32 -19.52 3.55
CA LEU A 176 1.03 -20.13 3.84
C LEU A 176 1.22 -21.61 4.23
N PRO A 177 0.44 -22.16 5.17
CA PRO A 177 0.52 -23.58 5.56
C PRO A 177 0.27 -24.56 4.40
N GLY A 178 -0.51 -24.11 3.42
CA GLY A 178 -0.74 -24.76 2.13
C GLY A 178 -1.07 -23.70 1.08
N PRO A 179 -1.02 -24.04 -0.22
CA PRO A 179 -1.33 -23.09 -1.26
C PRO A 179 -2.79 -22.62 -1.17
N VAL A 180 -2.98 -21.30 -1.23
CA VAL A 180 -4.30 -20.67 -1.39
C VAL A 180 -4.47 -20.40 -2.89
N GLY A 181 -5.15 -21.30 -3.59
CA GLY A 181 -5.15 -21.29 -5.05
C GLY A 181 -3.73 -21.50 -5.57
N SER A 182 -3.18 -20.51 -6.26
CA SER A 182 -1.79 -20.51 -6.76
C SER A 182 -0.80 -19.79 -5.83
N PHE A 183 -1.27 -19.15 -4.76
CA PHE A 183 -0.45 -18.35 -3.87
C PHE A 183 0.19 -19.21 -2.78
N GLY A 184 1.50 -19.02 -2.55
CA GLY A 184 2.25 -19.72 -1.50
C GLY A 184 2.55 -18.86 -0.27
N HIS A 185 2.24 -17.56 -0.33
CA HIS A 185 2.59 -16.61 0.72
C HIS A 185 1.44 -15.62 0.97
N ALA A 186 1.46 -14.99 2.14
CA ALA A 186 0.64 -13.85 2.50
C ALA A 186 1.53 -12.64 2.78
N LEU A 187 1.12 -11.48 2.29
CA LEU A 187 1.65 -10.19 2.72
C LEU A 187 0.65 -9.57 3.70
N LEU A 188 1.10 -9.36 4.94
CA LEU A 188 0.35 -8.66 5.98
C LEU A 188 0.93 -7.27 6.13
N CYS A 189 0.16 -6.22 5.88
CA CYS A 189 0.58 -4.83 5.96
C CYS A 189 -0.09 -4.13 7.14
N SER A 190 0.70 -3.35 7.88
CA SER A 190 0.22 -2.48 8.94
C SER A 190 -0.83 -1.51 8.40
N PRO A 191 -1.71 -0.94 9.25
CA PRO A 191 -2.72 0.02 8.81
C PRO A 191 -2.13 1.21 8.03
N ALA A 192 -0.98 1.72 8.48
CA ALA A 192 -0.27 2.82 7.83
C ALA A 192 0.21 2.47 6.42
N LEU A 193 0.76 1.25 6.24
CA LEU A 193 1.25 0.80 4.95
C LEU A 193 0.11 0.37 4.04
N GLY A 194 -0.83 -0.45 4.52
CA GLY A 194 -1.85 -1.11 3.69
C GLY A 194 -3.02 -0.23 3.26
N ARG A 195 -3.23 0.92 3.93
CA ARG A 195 -4.22 1.96 3.57
C ARG A 195 -5.66 1.45 3.34
N ALA A 196 -6.01 0.31 3.96
CA ALA A 196 -7.26 -0.42 3.76
C ALA A 196 -8.51 0.47 3.88
N CYS A 197 -8.50 1.37 4.87
CA CYS A 197 -9.61 2.25 5.17
C CYS A 197 -9.23 3.73 5.01
N ALA A 198 -8.41 4.09 4.02
CA ALA A 198 -8.02 5.48 3.76
C ALA A 198 -9.22 6.43 3.58
N ALA A 199 -10.36 5.92 3.07
CA ALA A 199 -11.61 6.66 2.94
C ALA A 199 -12.37 6.85 4.27
N TYR A 200 -11.96 6.17 5.34
CA TYR A 200 -12.60 6.17 6.66
C TYR A 200 -11.58 6.52 7.76
N PRO A 201 -11.23 7.81 7.93
CA PRO A 201 -10.15 8.23 8.83
C PRO A 201 -10.27 7.71 10.26
N ALA A 202 -11.50 7.59 10.79
CA ALA A 202 -11.77 7.14 12.16
C ALA A 202 -11.37 5.67 12.45
N VAL A 203 -11.19 4.85 11.42
CA VAL A 203 -10.74 3.45 11.54
C VAL A 203 -9.45 3.18 10.77
N ALA A 204 -8.94 4.14 9.99
CA ALA A 204 -7.80 3.95 9.09
C ALA A 204 -6.54 3.42 9.79
N ALA A 205 -6.31 3.81 11.05
CA ALA A 205 -5.17 3.37 11.85
C ALA A 205 -5.38 2.01 12.56
N ARG A 206 -6.59 1.43 12.46
CA ARG A 206 -7.00 0.20 13.18
C ARG A 206 -7.24 -0.99 12.26
N VAL A 207 -7.19 -0.77 10.95
CA VAL A 207 -7.45 -1.80 9.93
C VAL A 207 -6.19 -2.09 9.15
N ALA A 208 -5.58 -3.23 9.43
CA ALA A 208 -4.48 -3.78 8.66
C ALA A 208 -4.98 -4.36 7.32
N THR A 209 -4.07 -4.58 6.38
CA THR A 209 -4.41 -5.21 5.09
C THR A 209 -3.67 -6.53 4.92
N ALA A 210 -4.33 -7.53 4.33
CA ALA A 210 -3.72 -8.78 3.94
C ALA A 210 -3.92 -9.06 2.45
N PHE A 211 -2.93 -9.70 1.82
CA PHE A 211 -3.01 -10.12 0.43
C PHE A 211 -2.37 -11.50 0.27
N PRO A 212 -2.94 -12.42 -0.52
CA PRO A 212 -2.20 -13.58 -0.98
C PRO A 212 -1.23 -13.15 -2.09
N ILE A 213 0.00 -13.63 -2.03
CA ILE A 213 1.08 -13.28 -2.95
C ILE A 213 1.89 -14.52 -3.39
N TYR A 214 2.54 -14.41 -4.54
CA TYR A 214 3.59 -15.35 -4.93
C TYR A 214 4.90 -15.01 -4.22
N HIS A 215 5.78 -16.00 -4.08
CA HIS A 215 7.05 -15.84 -3.38
C HIS A 215 7.94 -14.74 -4.00
N CYS A 216 7.86 -14.56 -5.32
CA CYS A 216 8.69 -13.62 -6.07
C CYS A 216 8.16 -12.18 -6.12
N GLU A 217 7.04 -11.85 -5.46
CA GLU A 217 6.39 -10.53 -5.60
C GLU A 217 6.90 -9.48 -4.61
N ILE A 218 7.38 -9.94 -3.46
CA ILE A 218 7.94 -9.12 -2.38
C ILE A 218 9.20 -9.81 -1.89
N GLY A 219 10.32 -9.09 -1.83
CA GLY A 219 11.56 -9.60 -1.23
C GLY A 219 11.43 -9.73 0.29
N ASP A 220 12.13 -10.71 0.85
CA ASP A 220 12.00 -11.04 2.28
C ASP A 220 12.50 -9.90 3.20
N GLU A 221 13.50 -9.15 2.72
CA GLU A 221 14.12 -8.01 3.41
C GLU A 221 13.80 -6.68 2.71
N ASP A 222 12.70 -6.61 1.96
CA ASP A 222 12.37 -5.37 1.26
C ASP A 222 12.00 -4.26 2.26
N PRO A 223 12.61 -3.06 2.14
CA PRO A 223 12.21 -1.93 2.94
C PRO A 223 10.80 -1.49 2.56
N GLU A 224 10.14 -0.82 3.51
CA GLU A 224 8.76 -0.35 3.35
C GLU A 224 8.55 0.49 2.08
N VAL A 225 9.51 1.32 1.68
CA VAL A 225 9.42 2.14 0.47
C VAL A 225 9.22 1.28 -0.78
N LEU A 226 9.90 0.14 -0.88
CA LEU A 226 9.74 -0.77 -2.01
C LEU A 226 8.42 -1.53 -1.93
N VAL A 227 8.00 -1.96 -0.74
CA VAL A 227 6.71 -2.61 -0.56
C VAL A 227 5.57 -1.66 -0.91
N ASP A 228 5.57 -0.41 -0.41
CA ASP A 228 4.57 0.62 -0.75
C ASP A 228 4.50 0.87 -2.26
N ALA A 229 5.65 0.95 -2.92
CA ALA A 229 5.71 1.11 -4.37
C ALA A 229 5.06 -0.07 -5.13
N ARG A 230 5.13 -1.29 -4.58
CA ARG A 230 4.52 -2.50 -5.18
C ARG A 230 3.06 -2.72 -4.81
N ILE A 231 2.53 -2.05 -3.81
CA ILE A 231 1.10 -2.11 -3.48
C ILE A 231 0.32 -0.88 -3.97
N HIS A 232 0.98 0.28 -4.09
CA HIS A 232 0.35 1.57 -4.41
C HIS A 232 0.96 2.33 -5.59
N GLY A 233 2.15 1.93 -6.06
CA GLY A 233 2.87 2.64 -7.12
C GLY A 233 2.38 2.31 -8.52
N HIS A 234 3.13 2.79 -9.52
CA HIS A 234 2.82 2.55 -10.94
C HIS A 234 2.96 1.08 -11.36
N ALA A 235 3.67 0.27 -10.57
CA ALA A 235 3.86 -1.16 -10.76
C ALA A 235 3.13 -1.96 -9.67
N ALA A 236 1.96 -1.48 -9.24
CA ALA A 236 1.21 -2.13 -8.17
C ALA A 236 0.72 -3.53 -8.56
N LEU A 237 0.89 -4.47 -7.64
CA LEU A 237 0.33 -5.82 -7.71
C LEU A 237 -1.20 -5.75 -7.76
N PRO A 238 -1.88 -6.53 -8.63
CA PRO A 238 -3.33 -6.62 -8.63
C PRO A 238 -3.78 -7.60 -7.54
N TYR A 239 -3.54 -7.26 -6.27
CA TYR A 239 -3.78 -8.13 -5.11
C TYR A 239 -5.25 -8.57 -4.90
N GLY A 240 -6.20 -7.92 -5.59
CA GLY A 240 -7.60 -8.34 -5.60
C GLY A 240 -7.93 -9.43 -6.63
N ASP A 241 -7.05 -9.69 -7.60
CA ASP A 241 -7.28 -10.67 -8.67
C ASP A 241 -6.64 -12.00 -8.29
N TRP A 242 -7.45 -12.96 -7.84
CA TRP A 242 -6.95 -14.20 -7.22
C TRP A 242 -6.58 -15.30 -8.22
N ASP A 243 -6.82 -15.08 -9.50
CA ASP A 243 -6.49 -15.94 -10.64
C ASP A 243 -5.33 -15.39 -11.48
N ARG A 244 -4.67 -14.33 -11.00
CA ARG A 244 -3.57 -13.65 -11.70
C ARG A 244 -2.31 -14.52 -11.78
N SER A 245 -1.48 -14.28 -12.79
CA SER A 245 -0.13 -14.85 -12.88
C SER A 245 0.86 -14.16 -11.91
N PRO A 246 2.00 -14.80 -11.59
CA PRO A 246 3.05 -14.19 -10.78
C PRO A 246 3.57 -12.88 -11.38
N GLN A 247 3.78 -11.87 -10.54
CA GLN A 247 4.38 -10.60 -10.93
C GLN A 247 5.72 -10.41 -10.22
N PRO A 248 6.81 -11.01 -10.74
CA PRO A 248 8.09 -10.98 -10.04
C PRO A 248 8.58 -9.55 -9.82
N VAL A 249 9.33 -9.34 -8.73
CA VAL A 249 9.99 -8.06 -8.42
C VAL A 249 10.82 -7.61 -9.62
N VAL A 250 10.66 -6.34 -10.01
CA VAL A 250 11.47 -5.68 -11.04
C VAL A 250 11.99 -4.38 -10.45
N ASP A 251 13.04 -4.48 -9.65
CA ASP A 251 13.69 -3.33 -9.06
C ASP A 251 14.79 -2.82 -10.01
N LEU A 252 14.67 -1.59 -10.49
CA LEU A 252 15.61 -1.02 -11.46
C LEU A 252 16.30 0.22 -10.92
N ARG A 253 17.58 0.36 -11.26
CA ARG A 253 18.29 1.65 -11.35
C ARG A 253 19.05 1.67 -12.67
N PHE A 254 19.18 2.83 -13.29
CA PHE A 254 19.71 2.93 -14.65
C PHE A 254 20.16 4.35 -15.02
N ASP A 255 21.08 4.42 -15.96
CA ASP A 255 21.45 5.61 -16.71
C ASP A 255 21.55 5.20 -18.18
N VAL A 256 20.55 5.55 -18.99
CA VAL A 256 20.49 5.17 -20.42
C VAL A 256 20.40 6.45 -21.24
N GLN A 257 21.30 6.63 -22.21
CA GLN A 257 21.42 7.85 -22.98
C GLN A 257 21.61 7.56 -24.48
N PRO A 258 20.81 8.16 -25.37
CA PRO A 258 19.60 8.92 -25.09
C PRO A 258 18.47 7.99 -24.62
N SER A 259 17.64 8.45 -23.68
CA SER A 259 16.44 7.73 -23.24
C SER A 259 15.33 8.71 -22.84
N PRO A 260 14.04 8.39 -23.12
CA PRO A 260 12.93 9.16 -22.57
C PRO A 260 12.79 8.96 -21.05
N TYR A 261 13.44 7.95 -20.48
CA TYR A 261 13.40 7.70 -19.04
C TYR A 261 14.40 8.60 -18.30
N ARG A 262 13.93 9.19 -17.19
CA ARG A 262 14.82 9.92 -16.27
C ARG A 262 15.77 8.94 -15.59
N ARG A 263 17.08 9.23 -15.66
CA ARG A 263 18.11 8.50 -14.92
C ARG A 263 17.72 8.31 -13.45
N THR A 264 18.02 7.14 -12.89
CA THR A 264 17.64 6.77 -11.54
C THR A 264 18.79 6.01 -10.89
N GLN A 265 19.32 6.53 -9.78
CA GLN A 265 20.50 5.99 -9.08
C GLN A 265 20.14 5.06 -7.90
N ALA A 266 18.90 5.13 -7.41
CA ALA A 266 18.37 4.25 -6.37
C ALA A 266 17.43 3.22 -6.98
N PHE A 267 17.39 2.00 -6.45
CA PHE A 267 16.44 1.00 -6.91
C PHE A 267 15.01 1.47 -6.69
N LYS A 268 14.17 1.30 -7.71
CA LYS A 268 12.73 1.56 -7.64
C LYS A 268 11.98 0.41 -8.28
N ALA A 269 10.76 0.16 -7.83
CA ALA A 269 9.87 -0.82 -8.43
C ALA A 269 9.37 -0.33 -9.80
N TYR A 270 9.49 -1.17 -10.83
CA TYR A 270 8.97 -0.98 -12.17
C TYR A 270 8.14 -2.19 -12.61
N ARG A 271 7.49 -2.10 -13.78
CA ARG A 271 6.84 -3.26 -14.41
C ARG A 271 7.83 -3.97 -15.33
N SER A 272 7.64 -5.26 -15.58
CA SER A 272 8.47 -6.02 -16.53
C SER A 272 8.46 -5.42 -17.94
N ALA A 273 7.36 -4.77 -18.34
CA ALA A 273 7.27 -4.04 -19.60
C ALA A 273 8.21 -2.82 -19.66
N ASP A 274 8.47 -2.15 -18.53
CA ASP A 274 9.40 -1.02 -18.46
C ASP A 274 10.86 -1.52 -18.53
N LEU A 275 11.18 -2.65 -17.87
CA LEU A 275 12.47 -3.34 -18.06
C LEU A 275 12.69 -3.72 -19.53
N LYS A 276 11.69 -4.35 -20.16
CA LYS A 276 11.78 -4.74 -21.58
C LYS A 276 12.07 -3.53 -22.48
N LYS A 277 11.37 -2.41 -22.28
CA LYS A 277 11.62 -1.19 -23.06
C LYS A 277 13.06 -0.68 -22.88
N LEU A 278 13.58 -0.70 -21.65
CA LEU A 278 14.96 -0.30 -21.39
C LEU A 278 15.96 -1.25 -22.08
N MET A 279 15.72 -2.56 -22.04
CA MET A 279 16.55 -3.54 -22.76
C MET A 279 16.49 -3.37 -24.28
N ASP A 280 15.33 -3.01 -24.84
CA ASP A 280 15.18 -2.82 -26.29
C ASP A 280 15.96 -1.58 -26.78
N VAL A 281 16.12 -0.54 -25.94
CA VAL A 281 16.87 0.68 -26.32
C VAL A 281 18.37 0.63 -25.96
N LEU A 282 18.76 -0.17 -24.97
CA LEU A 282 20.13 -0.23 -24.46
C LEU A 282 21.20 -0.58 -25.52
N PRO A 283 20.97 -1.44 -26.55
CA PRO A 283 21.95 -1.69 -27.60
C PRO A 283 22.34 -0.45 -28.43
N GLN A 284 21.44 0.54 -28.53
CA GLN A 284 21.63 1.76 -29.31
C GLN A 284 22.08 2.95 -28.43
N ALA A 285 22.19 2.73 -27.13
CA ALA A 285 22.57 3.76 -26.18
C ALA A 285 24.08 4.03 -26.19
N SER A 286 24.49 5.10 -25.51
CA SER A 286 25.90 5.45 -25.34
C SER A 286 26.64 4.33 -24.64
N PRO A 287 27.95 4.14 -24.89
CA PRO A 287 28.74 3.07 -24.26
C PRO A 287 28.77 3.14 -22.73
N GLN A 288 28.52 4.31 -22.13
CA GLN A 288 28.45 4.50 -20.68
C GLN A 288 27.08 4.17 -20.09
N SER A 289 26.10 3.84 -20.93
CA SER A 289 24.74 3.52 -20.50
C SER A 289 24.70 2.17 -19.77
N TRP A 290 23.81 2.03 -18.80
CA TRP A 290 23.66 0.81 -18.03
C TRP A 290 22.26 0.69 -17.41
N VAL A 291 21.85 -0.55 -17.16
CA VAL A 291 20.65 -0.89 -16.38
C VAL A 291 21.04 -1.93 -15.35
N GLU A 292 20.72 -1.71 -14.08
CA GLU A 292 20.85 -2.73 -13.05
C GLU A 292 19.48 -3.18 -12.59
N VAL A 293 19.32 -4.50 -12.53
CA VAL A 293 18.10 -5.18 -12.14
C VAL A 293 18.38 -5.93 -10.85
N ARG A 294 17.53 -5.74 -9.84
CA ARG A 294 17.57 -6.48 -8.57
C ARG A 294 16.42 -7.50 -8.53
N SER A 295 16.75 -8.76 -8.26
CA SER A 295 15.76 -9.85 -8.09
C SER A 295 15.07 -9.75 -6.72
N PHE A 296 14.00 -10.53 -6.53
CA PHE A 296 13.29 -10.57 -5.24
C PHE A 296 14.17 -11.11 -4.09
N ARG A 297 15.23 -11.87 -4.39
CA ARG A 297 16.23 -12.32 -3.40
C ARG A 297 17.28 -11.25 -3.07
N GLY A 298 17.24 -10.11 -3.75
CA GLY A 298 18.21 -9.03 -3.59
C GLY A 298 19.48 -9.19 -4.42
N GLU A 299 19.59 -10.22 -5.25
CA GLU A 299 20.70 -10.36 -6.20
C GLU A 299 20.59 -9.29 -7.28
N THR A 300 21.74 -8.80 -7.76
CA THR A 300 21.79 -7.76 -8.79
C THR A 300 22.49 -8.25 -10.04
N THR A 301 21.94 -7.89 -11.19
CA THR A 301 22.58 -8.09 -12.50
C THR A 301 22.64 -6.77 -13.25
N ARG A 302 23.74 -6.55 -13.97
CA ARG A 302 24.01 -5.32 -14.72
C ARG A 302 24.00 -5.62 -16.21
N LEU A 303 23.26 -4.80 -16.94
CA LEU A 303 23.10 -4.82 -18.39
C LEU A 303 23.85 -3.61 -18.96
N GLU A 304 24.61 -3.84 -20.02
CA GLU A 304 25.40 -2.82 -20.71
C GLU A 304 25.22 -2.96 -22.23
N PRO A 305 25.47 -1.89 -23.03
CA PRO A 305 25.48 -2.00 -24.47
C PRO A 305 26.40 -3.15 -24.95
N GLY A 306 25.83 -4.13 -25.65
CA GLY A 306 26.54 -5.31 -26.12
C GLY A 306 26.57 -6.52 -25.16
N ARG A 307 26.11 -6.37 -23.91
CA ARG A 307 25.99 -7.46 -22.93
C ARG A 307 24.58 -7.50 -22.36
N ILE A 308 23.63 -7.91 -23.19
CA ILE A 308 22.21 -7.98 -22.83
C ILE A 308 21.74 -9.43 -23.03
N PRO A 309 21.37 -10.14 -21.96
CA PRO A 309 20.82 -11.47 -22.08
C PRO A 309 19.41 -11.42 -22.70
N PRO A 310 18.92 -12.53 -23.26
CA PRO A 310 17.53 -12.69 -23.63
C PRO A 310 16.57 -12.27 -22.50
N PHE A 311 15.43 -11.66 -22.85
CA PHE A 311 14.46 -11.22 -21.85
C PHE A 311 13.91 -12.38 -21.00
N ALA A 312 13.77 -13.57 -21.59
CA ALA A 312 13.35 -14.78 -20.86
C ALA A 312 14.34 -15.18 -19.76
N ASP A 313 15.64 -14.98 -19.98
CA ASP A 313 16.67 -15.27 -19.01
C ASP A 313 16.61 -14.28 -17.84
N LEU A 314 16.32 -13.00 -18.11
CA LEU A 314 16.06 -12.04 -17.03
C LEU A 314 14.79 -12.35 -16.27
N LEU A 315 13.70 -12.72 -16.93
CA LEU A 315 12.49 -13.13 -16.22
C LEU A 315 12.75 -14.33 -15.31
N SER A 316 13.58 -15.28 -15.77
CA SER A 316 14.01 -16.42 -14.97
C SER A 316 14.86 -16.00 -13.77
N PHE A 317 15.79 -15.06 -13.96
CA PHE A 317 16.57 -14.45 -12.87
C PHE A 317 15.68 -13.75 -11.83
N LEU A 318 14.58 -13.13 -12.25
CA LEU A 318 13.69 -12.42 -11.33
C LEU A 318 12.79 -13.33 -10.48
N VAL A 319 12.65 -14.61 -10.84
CA VAL A 319 11.84 -15.60 -10.10
C VAL A 319 12.68 -16.62 -9.34
N ASN A 320 13.96 -16.75 -9.67
CA ASN A 320 14.87 -17.72 -9.08
C ASN A 320 15.60 -17.16 -7.86
#